data_AF-W2MAC1-F1
#
_entry.id   AF-W2MAC1-F1
#
_cell.length_a   1.000
_cell.length_b   1.000
_cell.length_c   1.000
_cell.angle_alpha   90.00
_cell.angle_beta   90.00
_cell.angle_gamma   90.00
#
_symmetry.space_group_name_H-M   'P 1'
#
loop_
_entity.id
_entity.type
_entity.pdbx_description
1 polymer ?
#
loop_
_entity_poly.entity_id
_entity_poly.type
_entity_poly.pdbx_seq_one_letter_code
_entity_poly.pdbx_strand_id
1 'polypeptide(L)'
;TFSDAGSSSAGNAECAIYNAPLCHPGTIEIFVKRFTAKTGDPTKALNVWLVQGGPGYSSTTLEPMMLDLYNQLQGKVNVYTMDHRGTGRSTRFDCAAMHKAVSGSGSGGQMSPLEVASCAKELQFKYGDLSSFSMTSAATDVANFISEYTNRENTIVYGVSYGTALVERLMHLNTPMVSGYVLDGIATTSGASADPFPYISFGDIDYGEVGDSFLDLCDQTKACSRYFKSETLSSTLLRVFRNVDKNPSSPCAQLLISTDTGHNQTSEPPSFSLRRIFGLLLVFSYMRTLIPPVVHRFNRCAPDDVKILTELTSSLKSSTKTQDDAYKSMLLYYLIIFSEMWETPAHSSQTMRKRFADTRISDGGFYEVDGGGIYRLNSLYCAFSKETSPACNGLKGGNYTSNAIIYERDEYWNKSAIIPNQASVLLLSGKLDPQTPHKYAEYLLEVLDGENKELIAFDYAAHGTVIPTQHVERDSDSEMCGMKLLASYVKNSGDLALLDKTSLDKMLRFNWTIPTDYLYGYFGTDEPYNGAYIPSASTQYSDE
;
A
#
# COMPACT_ATOMS: atom_id res chain seq x y z
N THR A 1 -9.57 -12.21 27.17
CA THR A 1 -10.35 -11.17 27.88
C THR A 1 -9.82 -9.82 27.48
N PHE A 2 -10.69 -8.85 27.23
CA PHE A 2 -10.26 -7.50 26.90
C PHE A 2 -9.76 -6.79 28.17
N SER A 3 -8.58 -6.17 28.14
CA SER A 3 -8.00 -5.45 29.28
C SER A 3 -7.92 -3.94 29.01
N ASP A 4 -8.33 -3.15 30.00
CA ASP A 4 -8.61 -1.71 29.90
C ASP A 4 -7.39 -0.80 30.19
N ALA A 5 -6.16 -1.27 29.93
CA ALA A 5 -4.95 -0.58 30.40
C ALA A 5 -4.06 -0.05 29.26
N GLY A 6 -4.18 1.25 28.96
CA GLY A 6 -3.06 2.05 28.44
C GLY A 6 -3.34 3.04 27.30
N SER A 7 -3.65 4.30 27.69
CA SER A 7 -3.38 5.58 27.00
C SER A 7 -3.71 5.77 25.50
N SER A 8 -4.91 6.27 25.21
CA SER A 8 -5.06 7.56 24.50
C SER A 8 -6.50 8.08 24.73
N SER A 9 -6.63 9.41 24.80
CA SER A 9 -7.82 10.14 25.22
C SER A 9 -8.94 10.22 24.16
N ALA A 10 -9.37 9.08 23.60
CA ALA A 10 -10.53 9.03 22.70
C ALA A 10 -11.26 7.68 22.82
N GLY A 11 -12.28 7.62 23.70
CA GLY A 11 -13.29 6.55 23.81
C GLY A 11 -12.74 5.15 24.13
N ASN A 12 -12.92 4.68 25.37
CA ASN A 12 -12.54 3.35 25.90
C ASN A 12 -12.32 2.25 24.83
N ALA A 13 -11.10 2.16 24.30
CA ALA A 13 -10.70 1.07 23.41
C ALA A 13 -10.36 -0.15 24.25
N GLU A 14 -10.86 -1.30 23.82
CA GLU A 14 -10.64 -2.58 24.48
C GLU A 14 -9.68 -3.43 23.65
N CYS A 15 -8.63 -3.97 24.27
CA CYS A 15 -7.63 -4.81 23.60
C CYS A 15 -7.63 -6.23 24.18
N ALA A 16 -7.49 -7.26 23.34
CA ALA A 16 -7.40 -8.66 23.74
C ALA A 16 -6.34 -9.44 22.95
N ILE A 17 -5.89 -10.54 23.54
CA ILE A 17 -5.12 -11.59 22.85
C ILE A 17 -6.04 -12.79 22.61
N TYR A 18 -6.16 -13.18 21.34
CA TYR A 18 -6.81 -14.40 20.87
C TYR A 18 -5.74 -15.46 20.59
N ASN A 19 -5.90 -16.66 21.17
CA ASN A 19 -5.00 -17.77 20.89
C ASN A 19 -5.53 -18.57 19.70
N ALA A 20 -5.03 -18.27 18.52
CA ALA A 20 -5.39 -18.97 17.29
C ALA A 20 -4.64 -20.31 17.17
N PRO A 21 -5.24 -21.36 16.59
CA PRO A 21 -4.54 -22.61 16.34
C PRO A 21 -3.47 -22.45 15.24
N LEU A 22 -2.39 -23.22 15.36
CA LEU A 22 -1.45 -23.46 14.26
C LEU A 22 -1.92 -24.67 13.42
N CYS A 23 -1.39 -24.83 12.21
CA CYS A 23 -1.63 -26.02 11.36
C CYS A 23 -1.05 -27.33 11.95
N HIS A 24 -0.34 -27.22 13.06
CA HIS A 24 0.22 -28.31 13.86
C HIS A 24 -0.13 -28.06 15.34
N PRO A 25 0.11 -29.02 16.27
CA PRO A 25 -0.15 -28.79 17.70
C PRO A 25 0.53 -27.52 18.20
N GLY A 26 -0.24 -26.63 18.80
CA GLY A 26 0.22 -25.31 19.27
C GLY A 26 -0.77 -24.21 18.93
N THR A 27 -0.48 -23.01 19.43
CA THR A 27 -1.29 -21.81 19.23
C THR A 27 -0.37 -20.61 19.01
N ILE A 28 -0.92 -19.58 18.37
CA ILE A 28 -0.27 -18.30 18.13
C ILE A 28 -1.12 -17.17 18.73
N GLU A 29 -0.46 -16.19 19.34
CA GLU A 29 -1.14 -15.04 19.94
C GLU A 29 -1.49 -14.02 18.85
N ILE A 30 -2.76 -13.61 18.82
CA ILE A 30 -3.33 -12.65 17.88
C ILE A 30 -3.90 -11.47 18.64
N PHE A 31 -3.38 -10.27 18.38
CA PHE A 31 -3.86 -9.03 18.96
C PHE A 31 -5.12 -8.53 18.27
N VAL A 32 -6.14 -8.21 19.06
CA VAL A 32 -7.41 -7.62 18.60
C VAL A 32 -7.71 -6.37 19.40
N LYS A 33 -8.12 -5.30 18.72
CA LYS A 33 -8.57 -4.04 19.34
C LYS A 33 -10.01 -3.75 18.91
N ARG A 34 -10.82 -3.24 19.83
CA ARG A 34 -12.19 -2.83 19.52
C ARG A 34 -12.62 -1.53 20.21
N PHE A 35 -13.57 -0.84 19.59
CA PHE A 35 -14.44 0.14 20.21
C PHE A 35 -15.83 -0.47 20.34
N THR A 36 -16.41 -0.49 21.53
CA THR A 36 -17.78 -0.97 21.74
C THR A 36 -18.78 0.16 21.47
N ALA A 37 -19.98 -0.17 21.01
CA ALA A 37 -21.04 0.81 20.80
C ALA A 37 -21.35 1.53 22.13
N LYS A 38 -21.25 2.85 22.17
CA LYS A 38 -21.64 3.66 23.36
C LYS A 38 -23.10 4.09 23.31
N THR A 39 -23.69 4.09 22.12
CA THR A 39 -25.06 4.52 21.88
C THR A 39 -25.91 3.31 21.52
N GLY A 40 -26.80 2.89 22.42
CA GLY A 40 -27.62 1.68 22.26
C GLY A 40 -27.09 0.49 23.05
N ASP A 41 -27.54 -0.71 22.70
CA ASP A 41 -27.11 -1.97 23.32
C ASP A 41 -25.96 -2.59 22.50
N PRO A 42 -24.72 -2.64 23.02
CA PRO A 42 -23.56 -3.20 22.30
C PRO A 42 -23.76 -4.66 21.89
N THR A 43 -24.61 -5.41 22.61
CA THR A 43 -24.91 -6.82 22.30
C THR A 43 -25.83 -7.00 21.10
N LYS A 44 -26.43 -5.91 20.61
CA LYS A 44 -27.33 -5.87 19.43
C LYS A 44 -26.84 -4.91 18.35
N ALA A 45 -25.67 -4.30 18.55
CA ALA A 45 -25.10 -3.35 17.63
C ALA A 45 -24.45 -4.05 16.43
N LEU A 46 -24.50 -3.42 15.26
CA LEU A 46 -23.73 -3.85 14.08
C LEU A 46 -22.23 -3.86 14.38
N ASN A 47 -21.50 -4.78 13.78
CA ASN A 47 -20.05 -4.83 13.86
C ASN A 47 -19.42 -4.34 12.56
N VAL A 48 -18.28 -3.66 12.67
CA VAL A 48 -17.41 -3.35 11.54
C VAL A 48 -16.01 -3.84 11.84
N TRP A 49 -15.42 -4.61 10.94
CA TRP A 49 -14.04 -5.09 11.01
C TRP A 49 -13.19 -4.37 9.99
N LEU A 50 -12.06 -3.80 10.41
CA LEU A 50 -11.11 -3.18 9.51
C LEU A 50 -9.85 -4.05 9.44
N VAL A 51 -9.49 -4.45 8.22
CA VAL A 51 -8.39 -5.36 7.91
C VAL A 51 -7.30 -4.60 7.16
N GLN A 52 -6.10 -4.59 7.72
CA GLN A 52 -4.98 -3.85 7.16
C GLN A 52 -4.35 -4.56 5.95
N GLY A 53 -3.82 -3.77 5.03
CA GLY A 53 -2.95 -4.18 3.94
C GLY A 53 -1.48 -4.35 4.33
N GLY A 54 -0.59 -3.97 3.40
CA GLY A 54 0.83 -4.32 3.45
C GLY A 54 1.16 -5.27 2.29
N PRO A 55 1.25 -6.60 2.49
CA PRO A 55 1.11 -7.37 3.73
C PRO A 55 2.15 -7.02 4.81
N GLY A 56 1.99 -7.55 6.03
CA GLY A 56 2.99 -7.38 7.08
C GLY A 56 2.85 -6.09 7.90
N TYR A 57 1.92 -5.21 7.55
CA TYR A 57 1.65 -3.97 8.28
C TYR A 57 0.73 -4.26 9.47
N SER A 58 0.93 -3.53 10.57
CA SER A 58 0.05 -3.61 11.73
C SER A 58 -1.21 -2.78 11.54
N SER A 59 -2.29 -3.18 12.20
CA SER A 59 -3.55 -2.45 12.27
C SER A 59 -3.46 -1.10 12.98
N THR A 60 -2.33 -0.73 13.63
CA THR A 60 -2.17 0.58 14.28
C THR A 60 -2.48 1.74 13.33
N THR A 61 -2.09 1.62 12.07
CA THR A 61 -2.33 2.64 11.03
C THR A 61 -3.79 2.73 10.59
N LEU A 62 -4.66 1.78 10.97
CA LEU A 62 -6.11 1.87 10.79
C LEU A 62 -6.83 2.51 11.99
N GLU A 63 -6.17 2.69 13.13
CA GLU A 63 -6.82 3.18 14.35
C GLU A 63 -7.43 4.59 14.20
N PRO A 64 -6.80 5.55 13.48
CA PRO A 64 -7.45 6.83 13.19
C PRO A 64 -8.73 6.67 12.37
N MET A 65 -8.72 5.76 11.38
CA MET A 65 -9.90 5.45 10.56
C MET A 65 -11.01 4.79 11.39
N MET A 66 -10.65 3.89 12.32
CA MET A 66 -11.62 3.30 13.26
C MET A 66 -12.34 4.38 14.07
N LEU A 67 -11.58 5.35 14.61
CA LEU A 67 -12.14 6.42 15.43
C LEU A 67 -13.06 7.34 14.60
N ASP A 68 -12.63 7.74 13.40
CA ASP A 68 -13.45 8.58 12.52
C ASP A 68 -14.76 7.88 12.13
N LEU A 69 -14.70 6.62 11.67
CA LEU A 69 -15.89 5.84 11.35
C LEU A 69 -16.82 5.70 12.58
N TYR A 70 -16.26 5.39 13.75
CA TYR A 70 -17.02 5.26 15.00
C TYR A 70 -17.74 6.58 15.35
N ASN A 71 -17.09 7.72 15.16
CA ASN A 71 -17.66 9.05 15.40
C ASN A 71 -18.75 9.40 14.38
N GLN A 72 -18.54 9.14 13.09
CA GLN A 72 -19.55 9.38 12.04
C GLN A 72 -20.80 8.52 12.24
N LEU A 73 -20.63 7.31 12.77
CA LEU A 73 -21.74 6.43 13.17
C LEU A 73 -22.28 6.72 14.57
N GLN A 74 -21.85 7.82 15.20
CA GLN A 74 -22.33 8.29 16.50
C GLN A 74 -22.15 7.25 17.63
N GLY A 75 -21.14 6.38 17.49
CA GLY A 75 -20.85 5.28 18.41
C GLY A 75 -21.97 4.24 18.52
N LYS A 76 -22.77 4.04 17.46
CA LYS A 76 -23.86 3.04 17.40
C LYS A 76 -23.41 1.65 16.96
N VAL A 77 -22.14 1.48 16.62
CA VAL A 77 -21.57 0.23 16.12
C VAL A 77 -20.39 -0.21 16.99
N ASN A 78 -20.11 -1.50 17.00
CA ASN A 78 -18.84 -2.02 17.49
C ASN A 78 -17.84 -1.98 16.32
N VAL A 79 -16.63 -1.47 16.55
CA VAL A 79 -15.58 -1.39 15.52
C VAL A 79 -14.39 -2.22 15.98
N TYR A 80 -13.90 -3.12 15.13
CA TYR A 80 -12.83 -4.06 15.42
C TYR A 80 -11.69 -3.90 14.43
N THR A 81 -10.49 -4.20 14.88
CA THR A 81 -9.35 -4.50 14.02
C THR A 81 -8.46 -5.55 14.70
N MET A 82 -7.56 -6.13 13.92
CA MET A 82 -6.59 -7.09 14.43
C MET A 82 -5.25 -6.93 13.71
N ASP A 83 -4.17 -7.18 14.45
CA ASP A 83 -2.90 -7.46 13.81
C ASP A 83 -2.97 -8.91 13.33
N HIS A 84 -3.13 -9.13 12.03
CA HIS A 84 -3.23 -10.50 11.53
C HIS A 84 -1.96 -11.30 11.85
N ARG A 85 -2.08 -12.62 11.91
CA ARG A 85 -0.98 -13.52 12.30
C ARG A 85 0.35 -13.14 11.64
N GLY A 86 1.40 -13.04 12.44
CA GLY A 86 2.74 -12.66 11.98
C GLY A 86 3.06 -11.16 11.97
N THR A 87 2.10 -10.27 12.31
CA THR A 87 2.29 -8.81 12.27
C THR A 87 2.16 -8.12 13.62
N GLY A 88 2.74 -6.92 13.74
CA GLY A 88 2.47 -5.99 14.81
C GLY A 88 2.63 -6.56 16.22
N ARG A 89 1.55 -6.43 17.00
CA ARG A 89 1.43 -6.86 18.39
C ARG A 89 1.00 -8.32 18.53
N SER A 90 0.66 -9.00 17.43
CA SER A 90 0.51 -10.45 17.40
C SER A 90 1.88 -11.12 17.48
N THR A 91 1.91 -12.46 17.58
CA THR A 91 3.17 -13.19 17.45
C THR A 91 3.77 -12.90 16.07
N ARG A 92 4.83 -12.09 16.07
CA ARG A 92 5.52 -11.63 14.88
C ARG A 92 6.22 -12.78 14.16
N PHE A 93 6.10 -12.82 12.84
CA PHE A 93 6.83 -13.75 11.99
C PHE A 93 8.24 -13.20 11.77
N ASP A 94 9.22 -13.79 12.45
CA ASP A 94 10.56 -13.22 12.55
C ASP A 94 11.63 -14.32 12.74
N CYS A 95 12.88 -13.98 12.43
CA CYS A 95 14.07 -14.81 12.66
C CYS A 95 15.29 -13.95 13.03
N ALA A 96 16.23 -14.50 13.79
CA ALA A 96 17.38 -13.74 14.30
C ALA A 96 18.28 -13.13 13.20
N ALA A 97 18.28 -13.73 12.01
CA ALA A 97 19.02 -13.21 10.86
C ALA A 97 18.53 -11.82 10.43
N MET A 98 17.24 -11.53 10.61
CA MET A 98 16.65 -10.22 10.25
C MET A 98 17.15 -9.07 11.10
N HIS A 99 17.58 -9.37 12.32
CA HIS A 99 18.09 -8.38 13.27
C HIS A 99 19.58 -8.11 13.12
N LYS A 100 20.31 -8.96 12.37
CA LYS A 100 21.75 -8.77 12.10
C LYS A 100 22.03 -7.78 10.97
N ALA A 101 21.06 -7.55 10.10
CA ALA A 101 21.18 -6.65 8.95
C ALA A 101 21.20 -5.15 9.30
N VAL A 102 21.04 -4.76 10.57
CA VAL A 102 20.75 -3.36 10.90
C VAL A 102 21.43 -2.86 12.18
N SER A 103 22.57 -2.20 12.00
CA SER A 103 22.95 -1.04 12.84
C SER A 103 22.72 0.23 12.00
N GLY A 104 21.45 0.65 11.83
CA GLY A 104 21.12 1.91 11.13
C GLY A 104 19.64 2.14 10.74
N SER A 105 18.97 1.19 10.12
CA SER A 105 17.58 1.28 9.63
C SER A 105 16.56 0.53 10.52
N GLY A 106 16.20 1.07 11.69
CA GLY A 106 15.13 0.54 12.57
C GLY A 106 13.70 0.36 12.02
N SER A 107 13.48 0.26 10.71
CA SER A 107 12.36 -0.48 10.10
C SER A 107 12.85 -1.93 10.00
N GLY A 108 12.17 -2.93 10.58
CA GLY A 108 12.62 -4.33 10.56
C GLY A 108 13.36 -4.67 9.26
N GLY A 109 14.68 -4.91 9.37
CA GLY A 109 15.62 -4.74 8.26
C GLY A 109 15.24 -5.49 6.99
N GLN A 110 15.77 -5.06 5.84
CA GLN A 110 15.62 -5.81 4.60
C GLN A 110 16.44 -7.10 4.64
N MET A 111 15.86 -8.20 4.15
CA MET A 111 16.57 -9.48 4.14
C MET A 111 17.49 -9.54 2.92
N SER A 112 18.76 -9.80 3.17
CA SER A 112 19.68 -10.16 2.10
C SER A 112 19.46 -11.61 1.68
N PRO A 113 19.59 -11.96 0.37
CA PRO A 113 19.60 -13.36 -0.08
C PRO A 113 20.62 -14.24 0.67
N LEU A 114 21.69 -13.66 1.21
CA LEU A 114 22.72 -14.37 1.98
C LEU A 114 22.24 -14.82 3.38
N GLU A 115 21.20 -14.17 3.92
CA GLU A 115 20.68 -14.44 5.27
C GLU A 115 19.60 -15.52 5.27
N VAL A 116 18.97 -15.75 4.09
CA VAL A 116 17.82 -16.64 3.88
C VAL A 116 18.08 -18.05 4.41
N ALA A 117 19.24 -18.65 4.14
CA ALA A 117 19.55 -20.01 4.57
C ALA A 117 19.50 -20.17 6.11
N SER A 118 20.01 -19.17 6.85
CA SER A 118 20.00 -19.20 8.30
C SER A 118 18.60 -18.98 8.88
N CYS A 119 17.83 -18.07 8.26
CA CYS A 119 16.45 -17.81 8.64
C CYS A 119 15.54 -19.03 8.36
N ALA A 120 15.68 -19.65 7.18
CA ALA A 120 14.93 -20.84 6.79
C ALA A 120 15.10 -21.98 7.79
N LYS A 121 16.33 -22.18 8.29
CA LYS A 121 16.62 -23.19 9.32
C LYS A 121 15.90 -22.89 10.64
N GLU A 122 15.87 -21.63 11.07
CA GLU A 122 15.20 -21.20 12.29
C GLU A 122 13.67 -21.34 12.16
N LEU A 123 13.10 -20.86 11.06
CA LEU A 123 11.66 -20.94 10.80
C LEU A 123 11.18 -22.39 10.68
N GLN A 124 11.94 -23.25 9.98
CA GLN A 124 11.63 -24.68 9.91
C GLN A 124 11.63 -25.34 11.30
N PHE A 125 12.56 -24.95 12.17
CA PHE A 125 12.58 -25.46 13.55
C PHE A 125 11.41 -24.93 14.38
N LYS A 126 11.06 -23.65 14.22
CA LYS A 126 10.06 -22.95 15.05
C LYS A 126 8.63 -23.28 14.66
N TYR A 127 8.35 -23.35 13.36
CA TYR A 127 6.99 -23.45 12.82
C TYR A 127 6.78 -24.66 11.91
N GLY A 128 7.84 -25.26 11.39
CA GLY A 128 7.73 -26.36 10.43
C GLY A 128 7.09 -25.91 9.12
N ASP A 129 5.78 -26.11 8.99
CA ASP A 129 4.99 -25.67 7.85
C ASP A 129 4.55 -24.21 8.01
N LEU A 130 4.96 -23.39 7.03
CA LEU A 130 4.69 -21.95 6.99
C LEU A 130 3.28 -21.62 6.49
N SER A 131 2.48 -22.61 6.06
CA SER A 131 1.04 -22.43 5.78
C SER A 131 0.28 -21.88 6.98
N SER A 132 0.81 -22.06 8.19
CA SER A 132 0.33 -21.43 9.43
C SER A 132 0.35 -19.90 9.40
N PHE A 133 1.02 -19.27 8.44
CA PHE A 133 1.05 -17.82 8.21
C PHE A 133 0.45 -17.43 6.84
N SER A 134 -0.28 -18.34 6.18
CA SER A 134 -0.90 -18.07 4.88
C SER A 134 -2.04 -17.05 4.95
N MET A 135 -2.44 -16.53 3.78
CA MET A 135 -3.63 -15.69 3.65
C MET A 135 -4.89 -16.40 4.18
N THR A 136 -5.09 -17.68 3.88
CA THR A 136 -6.23 -18.46 4.39
C THR A 136 -6.19 -18.63 5.89
N SER A 137 -5.01 -18.88 6.46
CA SER A 137 -4.81 -18.95 7.89
C SER A 137 -5.19 -17.61 8.54
N ALA A 138 -4.74 -16.48 8.00
CA ALA A 138 -5.13 -15.15 8.49
C ALA A 138 -6.64 -14.88 8.36
N ALA A 139 -7.27 -15.27 7.24
CA ALA A 139 -8.72 -15.10 7.04
C ALA A 139 -9.53 -15.97 8.03
N THR A 140 -9.03 -17.17 8.32
CA THR A 140 -9.63 -18.09 9.29
C THR A 140 -9.61 -17.51 10.71
N ASP A 141 -8.58 -16.75 11.10
CA ASP A 141 -8.58 -16.05 12.39
C ASP A 141 -9.70 -15.01 12.48
N VAL A 142 -9.89 -14.23 11.41
CA VAL A 142 -10.99 -13.26 11.33
C VAL A 142 -12.33 -13.98 11.44
N ALA A 143 -12.55 -15.02 10.65
CA ALA A 143 -13.79 -15.80 10.63
C ALA A 143 -14.13 -16.42 12.00
N ASN A 144 -13.14 -17.07 12.61
CA ASN A 144 -13.30 -17.69 13.93
C ASN A 144 -13.54 -16.63 14.99
N PHE A 145 -12.81 -15.50 14.95
CA PHE A 145 -13.01 -14.46 15.93
C PHE A 145 -14.41 -13.86 15.85
N ILE A 146 -14.87 -13.54 14.64
CA ILE A 146 -16.25 -13.07 14.39
C ILE A 146 -17.24 -14.08 14.96
N SER A 147 -17.05 -15.36 14.71
CA SER A 147 -18.00 -16.42 15.09
C SER A 147 -18.05 -16.72 16.58
N GLU A 148 -16.93 -16.66 17.28
CA GLU A 148 -16.81 -17.11 18.66
C GLU A 148 -16.86 -15.98 19.69
N TYR A 149 -16.37 -14.78 19.34
CA TYR A 149 -16.10 -13.72 20.32
C TYR A 149 -16.81 -12.38 20.04
N THR A 150 -17.58 -12.27 18.96
CA THR A 150 -18.45 -11.10 18.73
C THR A 150 -19.88 -11.36 19.22
N ASN A 151 -20.73 -10.34 19.14
CA ASN A 151 -22.13 -10.41 19.56
C ASN A 151 -23.04 -11.18 18.58
N ARG A 152 -22.49 -11.75 17.50
CA ARG A 152 -23.21 -12.50 16.45
C ARG A 152 -24.23 -11.69 15.65
N GLU A 153 -24.14 -10.37 15.72
CA GLU A 153 -24.93 -9.46 14.88
C GLU A 153 -24.29 -9.27 13.50
N ASN A 154 -25.06 -8.66 12.60
CA ASN A 154 -24.63 -8.31 11.25
C ASN A 154 -23.26 -7.60 11.27
N THR A 155 -22.35 -8.12 10.47
CA THR A 155 -20.94 -7.71 10.44
C THR A 155 -20.55 -7.25 9.04
N ILE A 156 -19.95 -6.06 8.96
CA ILE A 156 -19.31 -5.55 7.74
C ILE A 156 -17.80 -5.71 7.87
N VAL A 157 -17.13 -6.24 6.85
CA VAL A 157 -15.67 -6.38 6.84
C VAL A 157 -15.08 -5.49 5.75
N TYR A 158 -14.30 -4.49 6.16
CA TYR A 158 -13.52 -3.60 5.31
C TYR A 158 -12.08 -4.08 5.21
N GLY A 159 -11.54 -4.14 4.00
CA GLY A 159 -10.13 -4.39 3.73
C GLY A 159 -9.56 -3.33 2.80
N VAL A 160 -8.33 -2.89 3.08
CA VAL A 160 -7.60 -1.91 2.24
C VAL A 160 -6.35 -2.54 1.65
N SER A 161 -6.01 -2.24 0.39
CA SER A 161 -4.79 -2.72 -0.26
C SER A 161 -4.70 -4.26 -0.22
N TYR A 162 -3.59 -4.87 0.18
CA TYR A 162 -3.50 -6.32 0.46
C TYR A 162 -4.65 -6.87 1.33
N GLY A 163 -5.21 -6.06 2.24
CA GLY A 163 -6.37 -6.42 3.06
C GLY A 163 -7.59 -6.78 2.20
N THR A 164 -7.71 -6.26 0.98
CA THR A 164 -8.75 -6.67 0.02
C THR A 164 -8.61 -8.14 -0.40
N ALA A 165 -7.37 -8.61 -0.61
CA ALA A 165 -7.10 -10.01 -0.93
C ALA A 165 -7.39 -10.92 0.26
N LEU A 166 -7.11 -10.46 1.48
CA LEU A 166 -7.46 -11.17 2.71
C LEU A 166 -8.98 -11.23 2.96
N VAL A 167 -9.69 -10.14 2.67
CA VAL A 167 -11.15 -10.07 2.78
C VAL A 167 -11.84 -10.91 1.70
N GLU A 168 -11.32 -10.96 0.47
CA GLU A 168 -11.74 -11.93 -0.54
C GLU A 168 -11.51 -13.37 -0.06
N ARG A 169 -10.35 -13.66 0.56
CA ARG A 169 -10.11 -14.98 1.15
C ARG A 169 -11.13 -15.32 2.24
N LEU A 170 -11.54 -14.35 3.05
CA LEU A 170 -12.61 -14.50 4.04
C LEU A 170 -13.98 -14.77 3.40
N MET A 171 -14.27 -14.20 2.22
CA MET A 171 -15.52 -14.48 1.48
C MET A 171 -15.66 -15.97 1.16
N HIS A 172 -14.57 -16.63 0.74
CA HIS A 172 -14.58 -18.07 0.48
C HIS A 172 -14.97 -18.92 1.71
N LEU A 173 -14.70 -18.43 2.92
CA LEU A 173 -15.05 -19.12 4.17
C LEU A 173 -16.53 -19.00 4.53
N ASN A 174 -17.31 -18.17 3.82
CA ASN A 174 -18.75 -17.99 3.97
C ASN A 174 -19.20 -17.84 5.44
N THR A 175 -18.57 -16.91 6.16
CA THR A 175 -18.87 -16.68 7.58
C THR A 175 -20.30 -16.11 7.75
N PRO A 176 -21.24 -16.81 8.42
CA PRO A 176 -22.67 -16.48 8.35
C PRO A 176 -23.07 -15.09 8.84
N MET A 177 -22.31 -14.49 9.77
CA MET A 177 -22.60 -13.16 10.34
C MET A 177 -22.13 -12.02 9.43
N VAL A 178 -21.29 -12.30 8.43
CA VAL A 178 -20.79 -11.25 7.53
C VAL A 178 -21.88 -10.94 6.51
N SER A 179 -22.45 -9.75 6.60
CA SER A 179 -23.52 -9.25 5.74
C SER A 179 -23.03 -8.26 4.69
N GLY A 180 -21.75 -7.92 4.71
CA GLY A 180 -21.16 -7.04 3.69
C GLY A 180 -19.65 -7.02 3.71
N TYR A 181 -19.06 -6.88 2.54
CA TYR A 181 -17.63 -6.80 2.32
C TYR A 181 -17.31 -5.47 1.63
N VAL A 182 -16.34 -4.72 2.14
CA VAL A 182 -15.83 -3.51 1.49
C VAL A 182 -14.38 -3.73 1.11
N LEU A 183 -14.07 -3.58 -0.17
CA LEU A 183 -12.72 -3.74 -0.70
C LEU A 183 -12.25 -2.39 -1.25
N ASP A 184 -11.21 -1.80 -0.66
CA ASP A 184 -10.73 -0.46 -0.99
C ASP A 184 -9.28 -0.47 -1.48
N GLY A 185 -9.06 -0.15 -2.76
CA GLY A 185 -7.76 -0.31 -3.42
C GLY A 185 -7.43 -1.78 -3.63
N ILE A 186 -7.94 -2.34 -4.73
CA ILE A 186 -8.03 -3.78 -4.97
C ILE A 186 -6.68 -4.43 -5.32
N ALA A 187 -6.22 -5.36 -4.48
CA ALA A 187 -4.97 -6.11 -4.63
C ALA A 187 -5.19 -7.59 -4.98
N THR A 188 -6.35 -7.93 -5.55
CA THR A 188 -6.68 -9.30 -5.98
C THR A 188 -7.63 -9.28 -7.17
N THR A 189 -7.56 -10.33 -8.00
CA THR A 189 -8.50 -10.59 -9.10
C THR A 189 -8.75 -12.09 -9.20
N SER A 190 -8.91 -12.76 -8.05
CA SER A 190 -8.97 -14.22 -8.02
C SER A 190 -10.10 -14.74 -8.90
N GLY A 191 -9.79 -15.69 -9.77
CA GLY A 191 -10.73 -16.22 -10.77
C GLY A 191 -10.61 -15.57 -12.14
N ALA A 192 -9.89 -14.45 -12.27
CA ALA A 192 -9.46 -13.94 -13.57
C ALA A 192 -8.36 -14.83 -14.17
N SER A 193 -8.07 -14.64 -15.46
CA SER A 193 -6.89 -15.27 -16.07
C SER A 193 -5.60 -14.80 -15.37
N ALA A 194 -4.48 -15.50 -15.58
CA ALA A 194 -3.23 -15.12 -14.92
C ALA A 194 -2.72 -13.73 -15.36
N ASP A 195 -2.95 -13.35 -16.62
CA ASP A 195 -2.53 -12.05 -17.18
C ASP A 195 -3.09 -10.82 -16.39
N PRO A 196 -4.37 -10.77 -15.99
CA PRO A 196 -4.92 -9.71 -15.14
C PRO A 196 -4.64 -9.84 -13.64
N PHE A 197 -3.89 -10.85 -13.17
CA PHE A 197 -3.61 -11.00 -11.74
C PHE A 197 -2.64 -9.91 -11.24
N PRO A 198 -2.89 -9.29 -10.06
CA PRO A 198 -2.06 -8.22 -9.51
C PRO A 198 -0.79 -8.77 -8.85
N TYR A 199 0.09 -9.33 -9.67
CA TYR A 199 1.41 -9.77 -9.22
C TYR A 199 2.25 -8.57 -8.80
N ILE A 200 2.94 -8.66 -7.66
CA ILE A 200 3.87 -7.62 -7.20
C ILE A 200 5.00 -7.39 -8.22
N SER A 201 5.35 -8.40 -9.02
CA SER A 201 6.29 -8.30 -10.14
C SER A 201 5.80 -7.45 -11.32
N PHE A 202 4.52 -7.03 -11.33
CA PHE A 202 3.95 -6.04 -12.24
C PHE A 202 3.90 -4.62 -11.67
N GLY A 203 4.24 -4.41 -10.40
CA GLY A 203 4.12 -3.11 -9.74
C GLY A 203 4.74 -1.95 -10.52
N ASP A 204 5.89 -2.16 -11.16
CA ASP A 204 6.51 -1.12 -12.02
C ASP A 204 5.63 -0.74 -13.23
N ILE A 205 5.02 -1.72 -13.88
CA ILE A 205 4.12 -1.51 -15.02
C ILE A 205 2.87 -0.77 -14.55
N ASP A 206 2.29 -1.22 -13.43
CA ASP A 206 1.09 -0.67 -12.80
C ASP A 206 1.26 0.81 -12.44
N TYR A 207 2.36 1.14 -11.77
CA TYR A 207 2.75 2.52 -11.52
C TYR A 207 2.93 3.33 -12.82
N GLY A 208 3.53 2.71 -13.84
CA GLY A 208 3.77 3.34 -15.13
C GLY A 208 2.48 3.74 -15.84
N GLU A 209 1.47 2.87 -15.86
CA GLU A 209 0.17 3.12 -16.49
C GLU A 209 -0.59 4.26 -15.80
N VAL A 210 -0.61 4.27 -14.47
CA VAL A 210 -1.24 5.34 -13.69
C VAL A 210 -0.45 6.64 -13.81
N GLY A 211 0.87 6.54 -13.83
CA GLY A 211 1.78 7.67 -14.07
C GLY A 211 1.53 8.32 -15.43
N ASP A 212 1.40 7.53 -16.49
CA ASP A 212 1.07 8.04 -17.83
C ASP A 212 -0.30 8.75 -17.82
N SER A 213 -1.30 8.14 -17.19
CA SER A 213 -2.63 8.75 -17.02
C SER A 213 -2.58 10.09 -16.28
N PHE A 214 -1.77 10.19 -15.23
CA PHE A 214 -1.55 11.44 -14.50
C PHE A 214 -0.85 12.50 -15.36
N LEU A 215 0.18 12.13 -16.12
CA LEU A 215 0.91 13.06 -16.99
C LEU A 215 -0.02 13.65 -18.06
N ASP A 216 -0.94 12.84 -18.61
CA ASP A 216 -1.92 13.27 -19.60
C ASP A 216 -2.95 14.29 -19.04
N LEU A 217 -3.23 14.28 -17.73
CA LEU A 217 -4.10 15.29 -17.10
C LEU A 217 -3.51 16.70 -17.22
N CYS A 218 -2.18 16.85 -17.25
CA CYS A 218 -1.53 18.15 -17.37
C CYS A 218 -1.89 18.82 -18.70
N ASP A 219 -1.96 18.03 -19.77
CA ASP A 219 -2.22 18.50 -21.12
C ASP A 219 -3.69 18.92 -21.32
N GLN A 220 -4.59 18.42 -20.47
CA GLN A 220 -6.02 18.72 -20.52
C GLN A 220 -6.39 20.09 -19.92
N THR A 221 -5.47 20.75 -19.19
CA THR A 221 -5.77 22.03 -18.52
C THR A 221 -4.71 23.09 -18.78
N LYS A 222 -5.13 24.35 -18.94
CA LYS A 222 -4.20 25.49 -19.09
C LYS A 222 -3.39 25.77 -17.83
N ALA A 223 -3.85 25.33 -16.65
CA ALA A 223 -3.16 25.53 -15.38
C ALA A 223 -1.78 24.86 -15.39
N CYS A 224 -1.68 23.65 -15.96
CA CYS A 224 -0.44 22.90 -16.08
C CYS A 224 0.22 23.06 -17.47
N SER A 225 -0.50 22.78 -18.56
CA SER A 225 0.07 22.79 -19.93
C SER A 225 0.76 24.09 -20.36
N ARG A 226 0.42 25.26 -19.77
CA ARG A 226 1.04 26.55 -20.12
C ARG A 226 2.56 26.60 -19.89
N TYR A 227 3.10 25.72 -19.05
CA TYR A 227 4.53 25.62 -18.77
C TYR A 227 5.27 24.71 -19.77
N PHE A 228 4.54 23.92 -20.58
CA PHE A 228 5.08 22.98 -21.57
C PHE A 228 4.62 23.39 -22.99
N LYS A 229 5.09 24.55 -23.45
CA LYS A 229 4.54 25.22 -24.65
C LYS A 229 4.81 24.52 -25.99
N SER A 230 5.93 23.81 -26.11
CA SER A 230 6.37 23.20 -27.38
C SER A 230 6.04 21.71 -27.48
N GLU A 231 5.79 21.04 -26.35
CA GLU A 231 5.64 19.59 -26.23
C GLU A 231 4.83 19.28 -24.97
N THR A 232 4.27 18.08 -24.85
CA THR A 232 3.55 17.65 -23.63
C THR A 232 4.47 17.51 -22.42
N LEU A 233 3.89 17.45 -21.21
CA LEU A 233 4.63 17.13 -19.98
C LEU A 233 5.36 15.78 -20.12
N SER A 234 4.66 14.77 -20.64
CA SER A 234 5.21 13.42 -20.88
C SER A 234 6.40 13.43 -21.86
N SER A 235 6.31 14.18 -22.96
CA SER A 235 7.41 14.33 -23.93
C SER A 235 8.61 15.05 -23.32
N THR A 236 8.36 16.09 -22.52
CA THR A 236 9.39 16.85 -21.81
C THR A 236 10.13 15.95 -20.82
N LEU A 237 9.41 15.10 -20.08
CA LEU A 237 9.99 14.12 -19.16
C LEU A 237 10.91 13.12 -19.88
N LEU A 238 10.49 12.57 -21.02
CA LEU A 238 11.35 11.68 -21.82
C LEU A 238 12.61 12.37 -22.34
N ARG A 239 12.55 13.68 -22.63
CA ARG A 239 13.74 14.48 -22.96
C ARG A 239 14.64 14.64 -21.74
N VAL A 240 14.07 14.92 -20.56
CA VAL A 240 14.83 15.01 -19.30
C VAL A 240 15.61 13.71 -19.05
N PHE A 241 14.97 12.55 -19.12
CA PHE A 241 15.65 11.26 -18.95
C PHE A 241 16.83 11.09 -19.90
N ARG A 242 16.63 11.32 -21.19
CA ARG A 242 17.71 11.24 -22.19
C ARG A 242 18.87 12.19 -21.88
N ASN A 243 18.57 13.41 -21.39
CA ASN A 243 19.58 14.42 -21.09
C ASN A 243 20.42 14.05 -19.86
N VAL A 244 19.78 13.64 -18.76
CA VAL A 244 20.52 13.27 -17.53
C VAL A 244 21.33 11.98 -17.72
N ASP A 245 20.82 11.03 -18.51
CA ASP A 245 21.51 9.78 -18.80
C ASP A 245 22.69 9.96 -19.76
N LYS A 246 22.53 10.82 -20.79
CA LYS A 246 23.60 11.10 -21.76
C LYS A 246 24.70 11.99 -21.21
N ASN A 247 24.39 12.85 -20.23
CA ASN A 247 25.35 13.74 -19.59
C ASN A 247 25.36 13.55 -18.06
N PRO A 248 25.92 12.44 -17.56
CA PRO A 248 25.96 12.14 -16.13
C PRO A 248 26.76 13.17 -15.33
N SER A 249 27.62 13.97 -15.98
CA SER A 249 28.41 15.03 -15.34
C SER A 249 27.65 16.35 -15.11
N SER A 250 26.45 16.50 -15.66
CA SER A 250 25.64 17.71 -15.45
C SER A 250 25.23 17.86 -13.97
N PRO A 251 25.06 19.09 -13.45
CA PRO A 251 24.65 19.30 -12.06
C PRO A 251 23.38 18.53 -11.67
N CYS A 252 22.36 18.51 -12.53
CA CYS A 252 21.12 17.79 -12.26
C CYS A 252 21.29 16.26 -12.30
N ALA A 253 22.14 15.73 -13.18
CA ALA A 253 22.44 14.30 -13.19
C ALA A 253 23.25 13.88 -11.95
N GLN A 254 24.23 14.68 -11.55
CA GLN A 254 25.01 14.46 -10.33
C GLN A 254 24.12 14.52 -9.08
N LEU A 255 23.15 15.44 -9.04
CA LEU A 255 22.15 15.48 -7.98
C LEU A 255 21.40 14.15 -7.86
N LEU A 256 20.88 13.62 -8.97
CA LEU A 256 20.17 12.34 -8.99
C LEU A 256 21.06 11.17 -8.54
N ILE A 257 22.29 11.10 -9.05
CA ILE A 257 23.29 10.08 -8.66
C ILE A 257 23.57 10.13 -7.14
N SER A 258 23.69 11.33 -6.57
CA SER A 258 23.94 11.51 -5.13
C SER A 258 22.70 11.32 -4.25
N THR A 259 21.51 11.47 -4.85
CA THR A 259 20.23 11.32 -4.17
C THR A 259 19.87 9.85 -4.03
N ASP A 260 20.23 9.03 -5.02
CA ASP A 260 19.79 7.65 -5.10
C ASP A 260 20.00 6.90 -3.78
N THR A 261 18.87 6.55 -3.18
CA THR A 261 18.74 5.75 -1.95
C THR A 261 18.93 4.26 -2.23
N GLY A 262 19.07 3.86 -3.50
CA GLY A 262 19.45 2.52 -3.91
C GLY A 262 20.91 2.22 -3.58
N HIS A 263 21.18 1.76 -2.36
CA HIS A 263 22.51 1.44 -1.89
C HIS A 263 23.33 0.60 -2.90
N ASN A 264 24.55 1.08 -3.19
CA ASN A 264 25.72 0.33 -3.70
C ASN A 264 25.71 -0.25 -5.12
N GLN A 265 24.98 0.30 -6.11
CA GLN A 265 25.26 -0.05 -7.52
C GLN A 265 25.48 1.15 -8.43
N THR A 266 26.73 1.31 -8.86
CA THR A 266 27.25 2.26 -9.87
C THR A 266 26.75 2.00 -11.31
N SER A 267 25.68 1.21 -11.50
CA SER A 267 25.24 0.72 -12.83
C SER A 267 23.88 1.24 -13.30
N GLU A 268 23.16 2.01 -12.48
CA GLU A 268 21.87 2.59 -12.87
C GLU A 268 22.05 3.99 -13.46
N PRO A 269 21.32 4.32 -14.54
CA PRO A 269 21.37 5.65 -15.11
C PRO A 269 20.60 6.64 -14.21
N PRO A 270 20.97 7.93 -14.17
CA PRO A 270 20.33 8.94 -13.31
C PRO A 270 18.80 9.00 -13.42
N SER A 271 18.24 8.69 -14.60
CA SER A 271 16.80 8.65 -14.81
C SER A 271 16.06 7.61 -13.96
N PHE A 272 16.75 6.58 -13.42
CA PHE A 272 16.14 5.61 -12.51
C PHE A 272 15.76 6.26 -11.18
N SER A 273 16.66 7.05 -10.60
CA SER A 273 16.39 7.77 -9.35
C SER A 273 15.25 8.77 -9.54
N LEU A 274 15.17 9.41 -10.71
CA LEU A 274 14.09 10.34 -11.03
C LEU A 274 12.72 9.65 -11.17
N ARG A 275 12.66 8.44 -11.74
CA ARG A 275 11.42 7.62 -11.76
C ARG A 275 10.91 7.37 -10.34
N ARG A 276 11.81 6.96 -9.43
CA ARG A 276 11.48 6.68 -8.02
C ARG A 276 10.94 7.92 -7.31
N ILE A 277 11.61 9.06 -7.48
CA ILE A 277 11.14 10.34 -6.94
C ILE A 277 9.72 10.64 -7.43
N PHE A 278 9.45 10.47 -8.73
CA PHE A 278 8.10 10.67 -9.24
C PHE A 278 7.09 9.64 -8.73
N GLY A 279 7.49 8.40 -8.51
CA GLY A 279 6.65 7.38 -7.89
C GLY A 279 6.22 7.77 -6.48
N LEU A 280 7.17 8.23 -5.65
CA LEU A 280 6.90 8.74 -4.31
C LEU A 280 5.93 9.92 -4.32
N LEU A 281 6.13 10.86 -5.25
CA LEU A 281 5.24 12.01 -5.39
C LEU A 281 3.85 11.60 -5.87
N LEU A 282 3.75 10.64 -6.81
CA LEU A 282 2.49 10.22 -7.42
C LEU A 282 1.52 9.63 -6.39
N VAL A 283 2.01 8.83 -5.44
CA VAL A 283 1.18 8.14 -4.45
C VAL A 283 0.34 9.11 -3.62
N PHE A 284 0.83 10.30 -3.30
CA PHE A 284 0.11 11.26 -2.46
C PHE A 284 -0.56 12.38 -3.27
N SER A 285 -1.85 12.63 -2.99
CA SER A 285 -2.68 13.60 -3.73
C SER A 285 -2.07 15.01 -3.83
N TYR A 286 -1.38 15.48 -2.79
CA TYR A 286 -0.75 16.80 -2.79
C TYR A 286 0.63 16.79 -3.45
N MET A 287 1.42 15.76 -3.19
CA MET A 287 2.80 15.67 -3.71
C MET A 287 2.83 15.49 -5.22
N ARG A 288 1.85 14.80 -5.82
CA ARG A 288 1.82 14.58 -7.29
C ARG A 288 1.77 15.89 -8.08
N THR A 289 1.21 16.95 -7.50
CA THR A 289 1.21 18.29 -8.12
C THR A 289 2.61 18.91 -8.26
N LEU A 290 3.61 18.39 -7.54
CA LEU A 290 5.03 18.77 -7.66
C LEU A 290 5.70 18.14 -8.89
N ILE A 291 5.13 17.09 -9.50
CA ILE A 291 5.75 16.38 -10.63
C ILE A 291 6.00 17.33 -11.81
N PRO A 292 5.01 18.09 -12.34
CA PRO A 292 5.26 18.99 -13.46
C PRO A 292 6.35 20.06 -13.22
N PRO A 293 6.36 20.83 -12.11
CA PRO A 293 7.44 21.81 -11.90
C PRO A 293 8.80 21.14 -11.74
N VAL A 294 8.89 19.95 -11.13
CA VAL A 294 10.15 19.19 -11.09
C VAL A 294 10.63 18.84 -12.50
N VAL A 295 9.75 18.34 -13.37
CA VAL A 295 10.08 18.07 -14.79
C VAL A 295 10.55 19.33 -15.50
N HIS A 296 9.85 20.45 -15.31
CA HIS A 296 10.21 21.75 -15.91
C HIS A 296 11.60 22.22 -15.47
N ARG A 297 11.91 22.10 -14.17
CA ARG A 297 13.19 22.51 -13.59
C ARG A 297 14.33 21.60 -14.00
N PHE A 298 14.13 20.27 -14.05
CA PHE A 298 15.15 19.36 -14.61
C PHE A 298 15.41 19.62 -16.10
N ASN A 299 14.37 19.99 -16.86
CA ASN A 299 14.52 20.31 -18.28
C ASN A 299 15.34 21.60 -18.50
N ARG A 300 15.23 22.58 -17.60
CA ARG A 300 16.01 23.83 -17.64
C ARG A 300 17.41 23.68 -17.03
N CYS A 301 17.51 22.99 -15.90
CA CYS A 301 18.73 22.75 -15.12
C CYS A 301 19.59 24.01 -14.87
N ALA A 302 18.97 25.16 -14.56
CA ALA A 302 19.69 26.37 -14.19
C ALA A 302 20.26 26.29 -12.76
N PRO A 303 21.21 27.15 -12.36
CA PRO A 303 21.79 27.12 -11.01
C PRO A 303 20.77 27.17 -9.87
N ASP A 304 19.69 27.95 -10.01
CA ASP A 304 18.61 28.00 -9.00
C ASP A 304 17.70 26.76 -9.05
N ASP A 305 17.55 26.12 -10.21
CA ASP A 305 16.83 24.83 -10.29
C ASP A 305 17.57 23.76 -9.50
N VAL A 306 18.90 23.71 -9.61
CA VAL A 306 19.71 22.74 -8.86
C VAL A 306 19.51 22.92 -7.36
N LYS A 307 19.49 24.16 -6.84
CA LYS A 307 19.24 24.41 -5.41
C LYS A 307 17.85 23.94 -4.96
N ILE A 308 16.82 24.26 -5.73
CA ILE A 308 15.43 23.87 -5.42
C ILE A 308 15.25 22.36 -5.50
N LEU A 309 15.84 21.72 -6.52
CA LEU A 309 15.81 20.27 -6.66
C LEU A 309 16.62 19.58 -5.55
N THR A 310 17.72 20.19 -5.09
CA THR A 310 18.45 19.72 -3.91
C THR A 310 17.58 19.78 -2.66
N GLU A 311 16.85 20.86 -2.43
CA GLU A 311 15.91 20.97 -1.31
C GLU A 311 14.87 19.84 -1.37
N LEU A 312 14.24 19.62 -2.54
CA LEU A 312 13.28 18.54 -2.72
C LEU A 312 13.87 17.18 -2.33
N THR A 313 15.05 16.86 -2.86
CA THR A 313 15.68 15.57 -2.59
C THR A 313 16.10 15.41 -1.13
N SER A 314 16.45 16.50 -0.45
CA SER A 314 16.77 16.52 0.98
C SER A 314 15.51 16.30 1.83
N SER A 315 14.42 17.02 1.54
CA SER A 315 13.13 16.90 2.23
C SER A 315 12.47 15.54 2.03
N LEU A 316 12.65 14.90 0.86
CA LEU A 316 12.19 13.52 0.64
C LEU A 316 13.00 12.48 1.42
N LYS A 317 14.28 12.77 1.73
CA LYS A 317 15.14 11.89 2.54
C LYS A 317 14.86 12.00 4.04
N SER A 318 14.33 13.13 4.52
CA SER A 318 14.16 13.42 5.95
C SER A 318 12.98 12.69 6.61
N SER A 319 12.55 11.54 6.08
CA SER A 319 11.43 10.78 6.66
C SER A 319 11.68 10.44 8.13
N THR A 320 10.76 10.89 8.99
CA THR A 320 10.76 10.55 10.41
C THR A 320 10.19 9.16 10.58
N LYS A 321 11.00 8.24 11.12
CA LYS A 321 10.50 6.92 11.53
C LYS A 321 9.40 7.09 12.56
N THR A 322 8.33 6.33 12.36
CA THR A 322 7.19 6.29 13.27
C THR A 322 7.32 5.10 14.22
N GLN A 323 6.58 5.11 15.33
CA GLN A 323 6.48 3.92 16.18
C GLN A 323 5.85 2.73 15.44
N ASP A 324 5.01 3.00 14.43
CA ASP A 324 4.38 1.98 13.59
C ASP A 324 5.37 1.19 12.74
N ASP A 325 6.52 1.77 12.37
CA ASP A 325 7.57 1.07 11.63
C ASP A 325 8.16 -0.09 12.45
N ALA A 326 8.15 0.01 13.78
CA ALA A 326 8.57 -1.09 14.65
C ALA A 326 7.60 -2.28 14.60
N TYR A 327 6.33 -2.06 14.25
CA TYR A 327 5.29 -3.09 14.16
C TYR A 327 5.21 -3.77 12.78
N LYS A 328 5.92 -3.26 11.77
CA LYS A 328 5.99 -3.87 10.44
C LYS A 328 6.79 -5.17 10.45
N SER A 329 6.27 -6.18 9.76
CA SER A 329 6.87 -7.51 9.59
C SER A 329 7.25 -7.77 8.13
N MET A 330 8.45 -7.32 7.74
CA MET A 330 8.95 -7.50 6.38
C MET A 330 9.17 -8.95 5.99
N LEU A 331 9.53 -9.81 6.95
CA LEU A 331 9.67 -11.25 6.68
C LEU A 331 8.31 -11.88 6.34
N LEU A 332 7.23 -11.46 7.00
CA LEU A 332 5.88 -11.89 6.64
C LEU A 332 5.46 -11.34 5.27
N TYR A 333 5.77 -10.06 5.00
CA TYR A 333 5.55 -9.48 3.69
C TYR A 333 6.15 -10.37 2.60
N TYR A 334 7.43 -10.74 2.72
CA TYR A 334 8.10 -11.62 1.76
C TYR A 334 7.48 -13.01 1.66
N LEU A 335 7.16 -13.64 2.78
CA LEU A 335 6.51 -14.95 2.78
C LEU A 335 5.22 -14.91 1.95
N ILE A 336 4.37 -13.91 2.18
CA ILE A 336 3.07 -13.79 1.52
C ILE A 336 3.24 -13.44 0.04
N ILE A 337 3.98 -12.38 -0.28
CA ILE A 337 4.09 -11.95 -1.69
C ILE A 337 4.73 -13.02 -2.57
N PHE A 338 5.73 -13.76 -2.07
CA PHE A 338 6.39 -14.80 -2.84
C PHE A 338 5.56 -16.09 -2.97
N SER A 339 4.64 -16.35 -2.04
CA SER A 339 3.75 -17.52 -2.11
C SER A 339 2.51 -17.24 -2.97
N GLU A 340 1.88 -16.07 -2.79
CA GLU A 340 0.55 -15.78 -3.36
C GLU A 340 0.62 -14.81 -4.56
N MET A 341 1.55 -13.86 -4.57
CA MET A 341 1.51 -12.65 -5.42
C MET A 341 2.76 -12.43 -6.27
N TRP A 342 3.53 -13.47 -6.54
CA TRP A 342 4.69 -13.43 -7.45
C TRP A 342 4.45 -14.29 -8.69
N GLU A 343 4.88 -13.82 -9.85
CA GLU A 343 4.83 -14.60 -11.09
C GLU A 343 5.68 -15.87 -10.94
N THR A 344 5.05 -17.03 -11.13
CA THR A 344 5.72 -18.34 -11.08
C THR A 344 5.49 -19.13 -12.38
N PRO A 345 6.55 -19.57 -13.08
CA PRO A 345 7.98 -19.40 -12.75
C PRO A 345 8.46 -17.94 -12.89
N ALA A 346 9.49 -17.58 -12.14
CA ALA A 346 10.03 -16.22 -12.14
C ALA A 346 10.66 -15.81 -13.48
N HIS A 347 10.48 -14.55 -13.83
CA HIS A 347 11.14 -13.93 -14.99
C HIS A 347 12.60 -13.55 -14.68
N SER A 348 13.39 -13.34 -15.74
CA SER A 348 14.79 -12.92 -15.58
C SER A 348 14.91 -11.53 -14.95
N SER A 349 15.97 -11.28 -14.18
CA SER A 349 16.22 -9.94 -13.62
C SER A 349 16.39 -8.86 -14.71
N GLN A 350 16.80 -9.24 -15.92
CA GLN A 350 16.87 -8.33 -17.07
C GLN A 350 15.47 -7.92 -17.55
N THR A 351 14.54 -8.87 -17.65
CA THR A 351 13.13 -8.61 -17.99
C THR A 351 12.51 -7.66 -16.96
N MET A 352 12.69 -7.97 -15.68
CA MET A 352 12.18 -7.17 -14.58
C MET A 352 12.76 -5.75 -14.58
N ARG A 353 14.09 -5.62 -14.74
CA ARG A 353 14.75 -4.30 -14.84
C ARG A 353 14.27 -3.51 -16.06
N LYS A 354 13.95 -4.18 -17.17
CA LYS A 354 13.38 -3.54 -18.36
C LYS A 354 11.97 -3.00 -18.09
N ARG A 355 11.11 -3.73 -17.36
CA ARG A 355 9.78 -3.23 -16.95
C ARG A 355 9.91 -1.88 -16.22
N PHE A 356 10.80 -1.78 -15.24
CA PHE A 356 11.09 -0.50 -14.58
C PHE A 356 11.59 0.58 -15.56
N ALA A 357 12.59 0.25 -16.39
CA ALA A 357 13.21 1.21 -17.31
C ALA A 357 12.26 1.79 -18.37
N ASP A 358 11.29 0.99 -18.80
CA ASP A 358 10.32 1.36 -19.84
C ASP A 358 9.21 2.29 -19.31
N THR A 359 9.07 2.44 -17.99
CA THR A 359 8.07 3.32 -17.37
C THR A 359 8.53 4.77 -17.29
N ARG A 360 7.60 5.71 -17.16
CA ARG A 360 7.91 7.12 -16.88
C ARG A 360 7.93 7.43 -15.39
N ILE A 361 7.07 6.76 -14.62
CA ILE A 361 6.92 6.93 -13.18
C ILE A 361 6.80 5.54 -12.59
N SER A 362 7.64 5.22 -11.60
CA SER A 362 7.53 4.04 -10.75
C SER A 362 8.30 4.32 -9.48
N ASP A 363 7.74 3.97 -8.32
CA ASP A 363 8.46 4.05 -7.05
C ASP A 363 9.50 2.92 -6.92
N GLY A 364 9.40 1.87 -7.74
CA GLY A 364 10.22 0.68 -7.64
C GLY A 364 9.88 -0.17 -6.42
N GLY A 365 8.68 -0.06 -5.85
CA GLY A 365 8.31 -0.67 -4.57
C GLY A 365 9.00 -0.01 -3.38
N PHE A 366 9.24 1.29 -3.41
CA PHE A 366 10.03 1.98 -2.39
C PHE A 366 9.43 1.82 -0.97
N TYR A 367 8.11 1.71 -0.87
CA TYR A 367 7.41 1.55 0.42
C TYR A 367 7.57 0.14 1.02
N GLU A 368 7.90 -0.84 0.19
CA GLU A 368 8.02 -2.24 0.61
C GLU A 368 9.46 -2.76 0.55
N VAL A 369 10.30 -2.22 -0.33
CA VAL A 369 11.71 -2.58 -0.51
C VAL A 369 12.63 -1.37 -0.41
N ASP A 370 13.37 -1.32 0.69
CA ASP A 370 14.43 -0.31 0.89
C ASP A 370 15.44 -0.39 -0.27
N GLY A 371 15.67 0.76 -0.93
CA GLY A 371 16.57 0.88 -2.08
C GLY A 371 15.94 0.80 -3.48
N GLY A 372 14.61 0.70 -3.60
CA GLY A 372 13.86 0.98 -4.83
C GLY A 372 14.21 0.07 -6.02
N GLY A 373 13.38 -0.94 -6.25
CA GLY A 373 13.28 -1.69 -7.49
C GLY A 373 12.68 -3.06 -7.26
N ILE A 374 11.45 -3.31 -7.73
CA ILE A 374 10.80 -4.64 -7.69
C ILE A 374 11.69 -5.71 -8.32
N TYR A 375 12.42 -5.36 -9.40
CA TYR A 375 13.38 -6.26 -10.04
C TYR A 375 14.52 -6.73 -9.12
N ARG A 376 14.81 -6.01 -8.03
CA ARG A 376 15.83 -6.41 -7.04
C ARG A 376 15.35 -7.57 -6.16
N LEU A 377 14.04 -7.74 -6.00
CA LEU A 377 13.46 -8.84 -5.23
C LEU A 377 13.65 -10.20 -5.87
N ASN A 378 13.97 -10.27 -7.16
CA ASN A 378 14.10 -11.55 -7.85
C ASN A 378 15.16 -12.47 -7.22
N SER A 379 16.27 -11.90 -6.73
CA SER A 379 17.30 -12.68 -6.03
C SER A 379 16.82 -13.20 -4.68
N LEU A 380 16.02 -12.41 -3.97
CA LEU A 380 15.43 -12.78 -2.70
C LEU A 380 14.33 -13.83 -2.89
N TYR A 381 13.43 -13.64 -3.86
CA TYR A 381 12.43 -14.62 -4.27
C TYR A 381 13.07 -15.97 -4.55
N CYS A 382 14.09 -16.02 -5.42
CA CYS A 382 14.76 -17.27 -5.78
C CYS A 382 15.46 -17.94 -4.59
N ALA A 383 15.94 -17.16 -3.62
CA ALA A 383 16.49 -17.70 -2.39
C ALA A 383 15.37 -18.27 -1.49
N PHE A 384 14.26 -17.55 -1.32
CA PHE A 384 13.11 -17.97 -0.50
C PHE A 384 12.44 -19.22 -1.06
N SER A 385 12.10 -19.22 -2.36
CA SER A 385 11.29 -20.26 -3.00
C SER A 385 12.08 -21.52 -3.34
N LYS A 386 13.41 -21.39 -3.49
CA LYS A 386 14.28 -22.45 -4.04
C LYS A 386 13.82 -22.94 -5.42
N GLU A 387 13.12 -22.08 -6.17
CA GLU A 387 12.63 -22.40 -7.52
C GLU A 387 13.81 -22.76 -8.45
N THR A 388 13.62 -23.76 -9.31
CA THR A 388 14.65 -24.31 -10.20
C THR A 388 14.54 -23.81 -11.65
N SER A 389 13.85 -22.70 -11.88
CA SER A 389 13.74 -22.09 -13.21
C SER A 389 15.08 -21.53 -13.70
N PRO A 390 15.23 -21.27 -15.02
CA PRO A 390 16.43 -20.62 -15.55
C PRO A 390 16.76 -19.28 -14.88
N ALA A 391 15.73 -18.51 -14.51
CA ALA A 391 15.91 -17.23 -13.81
C ALA A 391 16.56 -17.43 -12.43
N CYS A 392 16.09 -18.40 -11.66
CA CYS A 392 16.59 -18.64 -10.30
C CYS A 392 17.90 -19.44 -10.25
N ASN A 393 18.10 -20.41 -11.16
CA ASN A 393 19.35 -21.18 -11.24
C ASN A 393 20.57 -20.28 -11.52
N GLY A 394 20.38 -19.19 -12.28
CA GLY A 394 21.42 -18.20 -12.55
C GLY A 394 21.88 -17.43 -11.30
N LEU A 395 21.03 -17.33 -10.27
CA LEU A 395 21.27 -16.52 -9.07
C LEU A 395 21.83 -17.33 -7.88
N LYS A 396 21.74 -18.68 -7.93
CA LYS A 396 22.30 -19.62 -6.94
C LYS A 396 21.88 -19.39 -5.47
N GLY A 397 20.80 -18.65 -5.20
CA GLY A 397 20.36 -18.27 -3.86
C GLY A 397 19.69 -19.39 -3.04
N GLY A 398 19.03 -20.35 -3.72
CA GLY A 398 18.26 -21.41 -3.06
C GLY A 398 19.07 -22.63 -2.59
N ASN A 399 20.40 -22.58 -2.62
CA ASN A 399 21.25 -23.74 -2.33
C ASN A 399 21.53 -23.89 -0.82
N TYR A 400 20.51 -24.31 -0.07
CA TYR A 400 20.62 -24.64 1.35
C TYR A 400 19.73 -25.84 1.72
N THR A 401 20.00 -26.48 2.86
CA THR A 401 19.40 -27.77 3.24
C THR A 401 18.02 -27.67 3.87
N SER A 402 17.67 -26.57 4.54
CA SER A 402 16.35 -26.33 5.11
C SER A 402 15.26 -26.13 4.05
N ASN A 403 14.01 -26.20 4.50
CA ASN A 403 12.83 -25.95 3.68
C ASN A 403 12.83 -24.51 3.11
N ALA A 404 12.15 -24.34 1.98
CA ALA A 404 11.93 -23.02 1.39
C ALA A 404 11.11 -22.13 2.36
N ILE A 405 11.31 -20.81 2.29
CA ILE A 405 10.51 -19.83 3.05
C ILE A 405 9.32 -19.39 2.19
N ILE A 406 8.50 -20.37 1.81
CA ILE A 406 7.24 -20.20 1.08
C ILE A 406 6.23 -21.22 1.61
N TYR A 407 4.95 -21.01 1.33
CA TYR A 407 3.92 -22.02 1.52
C TYR A 407 3.22 -22.32 0.19
N GLU A 408 2.64 -23.50 0.07
CA GLU A 408 1.90 -23.90 -1.12
C GLU A 408 0.57 -23.16 -1.22
N ARG A 409 0.21 -22.77 -2.45
CA ARG A 409 -1.10 -22.20 -2.77
C ARG A 409 -2.17 -23.24 -2.51
N ASP A 410 -3.20 -22.87 -1.75
CA ASP A 410 -4.31 -23.77 -1.43
C ASP A 410 -5.44 -23.70 -2.46
N GLU A 411 -6.55 -24.38 -2.16
CA GLU A 411 -7.70 -24.48 -3.06
C GLU A 411 -8.40 -23.15 -3.37
N TYR A 412 -8.15 -22.09 -2.58
CA TYR A 412 -8.74 -20.77 -2.77
C TYR A 412 -7.87 -19.85 -3.63
N TRP A 413 -6.61 -20.20 -3.88
CA TRP A 413 -5.73 -19.36 -4.68
C TRP A 413 -6.25 -19.21 -6.12
N ASN A 414 -6.38 -17.95 -6.56
CA ASN A 414 -6.90 -17.57 -7.86
C ASN A 414 -8.24 -18.27 -8.21
N LYS A 415 -9.11 -18.44 -7.23
CA LYS A 415 -10.50 -18.86 -7.43
C LYS A 415 -11.44 -17.68 -7.25
N SER A 416 -12.43 -17.58 -8.14
CA SER A 416 -13.51 -16.61 -7.95
C SER A 416 -14.23 -16.89 -6.63
N ALA A 417 -14.39 -15.84 -5.82
CA ALA A 417 -15.19 -15.87 -4.61
C ALA A 417 -16.68 -15.78 -4.97
N ILE A 418 -17.47 -16.64 -4.33
CA ILE A 418 -18.92 -16.58 -4.38
C ILE A 418 -19.39 -15.62 -3.29
N ILE A 419 -20.14 -14.59 -3.68
CA ILE A 419 -20.77 -13.66 -2.74
C ILE A 419 -21.83 -14.44 -1.96
N PRO A 420 -21.72 -14.55 -0.62
CA PRO A 420 -22.73 -15.22 0.18
C PRO A 420 -24.11 -14.60 0.00
N ASN A 421 -25.17 -15.41 0.01
CA ASN A 421 -26.56 -14.95 -0.22
C ASN A 421 -27.02 -13.85 0.75
N GLN A 422 -26.47 -13.82 1.96
CA GLN A 422 -26.75 -12.82 2.99
C GLN A 422 -25.89 -11.56 2.89
N ALA A 423 -24.93 -11.51 1.97
CA ALA A 423 -23.93 -10.47 1.88
C ALA A 423 -24.03 -9.67 0.58
N SER A 424 -23.40 -8.50 0.58
CA SER A 424 -23.10 -7.70 -0.61
C SER A 424 -21.62 -7.31 -0.63
N VAL A 425 -21.14 -6.82 -1.77
CA VAL A 425 -19.74 -6.37 -1.93
C VAL A 425 -19.70 -4.94 -2.47
N LEU A 426 -19.09 -4.03 -1.72
CA LEU A 426 -18.77 -2.67 -2.16
C LEU A 426 -17.29 -2.59 -2.51
N LEU A 427 -16.98 -2.37 -3.79
CA LEU A 427 -15.62 -2.12 -4.26
C LEU A 427 -15.40 -0.60 -4.35
N LEU A 428 -14.29 -0.13 -3.80
CA LEU A 428 -13.85 1.26 -3.87
C LEU A 428 -12.48 1.33 -4.54
N SER A 429 -12.31 2.26 -5.48
CA SER A 429 -11.04 2.40 -6.22
C SER A 429 -10.74 3.83 -6.64
N GLY A 430 -9.46 4.20 -6.62
CA GLY A 430 -8.97 5.47 -7.16
C GLY A 430 -8.39 5.26 -8.55
N LYS A 431 -8.76 6.10 -9.53
CA LYS A 431 -8.16 6.05 -10.88
C LYS A 431 -6.73 6.60 -10.92
N LEU A 432 -6.31 7.28 -9.86
CA LEU A 432 -4.92 7.72 -9.63
C LEU A 432 -4.28 6.99 -8.45
N ASP A 433 -4.68 5.74 -8.22
CA ASP A 433 -4.03 4.81 -7.30
C ASP A 433 -2.98 3.98 -8.07
N PRO A 434 -1.67 4.26 -7.91
CA PRO A 434 -0.63 3.50 -8.61
C PRO A 434 -0.28 2.16 -7.94
N GLN A 435 -0.68 1.95 -6.68
CA GLN A 435 -0.36 0.73 -5.93
C GLN A 435 -1.35 -0.39 -6.25
N THR A 436 -2.63 -0.04 -6.39
CA THR A 436 -3.68 -0.97 -6.81
C THR A 436 -4.53 -0.31 -7.92
N PRO A 437 -4.01 -0.27 -9.17
CA PRO A 437 -4.68 0.41 -10.27
C PRO A 437 -6.13 -0.01 -10.46
N HIS A 438 -6.97 0.96 -10.83
CA HIS A 438 -8.42 0.80 -11.01
C HIS A 438 -8.82 -0.42 -11.85
N LYS A 439 -8.02 -0.79 -12.86
CA LYS A 439 -8.26 -1.99 -13.70
C LYS A 439 -8.47 -3.26 -12.87
N TYR A 440 -7.77 -3.42 -11.73
CA TYR A 440 -7.93 -4.59 -10.86
C TYR A 440 -9.29 -4.61 -10.15
N ALA A 441 -9.87 -3.44 -9.86
CA ALA A 441 -11.23 -3.37 -9.35
C ALA A 441 -12.27 -3.78 -10.40
N GLU A 442 -12.06 -3.40 -11.67
CA GLU A 442 -12.93 -3.83 -12.77
C GLU A 442 -12.83 -5.33 -13.00
N TYR A 443 -11.61 -5.89 -13.02
CA TYR A 443 -11.39 -7.33 -13.19
C TYR A 443 -12.00 -8.13 -12.04
N LEU A 444 -11.80 -7.70 -10.79
CA LEU A 444 -12.40 -8.38 -9.64
C LEU A 444 -13.94 -8.30 -9.69
N LEU A 445 -14.50 -7.13 -10.01
CA LEU A 445 -15.94 -6.95 -10.16
C LEU A 445 -16.50 -7.94 -11.20
N GLU A 446 -15.82 -8.11 -12.34
CA GLU A 446 -16.26 -9.04 -13.39
C GLU A 446 -16.27 -10.49 -12.90
N VAL A 447 -15.22 -10.94 -12.21
CA VAL A 447 -15.04 -12.37 -11.88
C VAL A 447 -15.75 -12.82 -10.61
N LEU A 448 -16.11 -11.90 -9.68
CA LEU A 448 -16.87 -12.26 -8.47
C LEU A 448 -18.19 -12.93 -8.83
N ASP A 449 -18.49 -14.09 -8.24
CA ASP A 449 -19.73 -14.81 -8.50
C ASP A 449 -20.86 -14.28 -7.60
N GLY A 450 -21.81 -13.56 -8.21
CA GLY A 450 -22.96 -12.95 -7.55
C GLY A 450 -23.25 -11.53 -8.04
N GLU A 451 -24.52 -11.14 -7.99
CA GLU A 451 -25.00 -9.84 -8.52
C GLU A 451 -25.04 -8.73 -7.47
N ASN A 452 -24.96 -9.07 -6.17
CA ASN A 452 -25.07 -8.09 -5.09
C ASN A 452 -23.73 -7.39 -4.83
N LYS A 453 -23.23 -6.68 -5.84
CA LYS A 453 -21.94 -6.01 -5.84
C LYS A 453 -22.03 -4.66 -6.55
N GLU A 454 -21.28 -3.67 -6.08
CA GLU A 454 -21.19 -2.35 -6.70
C GLU A 454 -19.76 -1.81 -6.62
N LEU A 455 -19.29 -1.21 -7.71
CA LEU A 455 -17.99 -0.53 -7.79
C LEU A 455 -18.19 0.99 -7.81
N ILE A 456 -17.59 1.69 -6.86
CA ILE A 456 -17.47 3.15 -6.86
C ILE A 456 -16.01 3.54 -7.18
N ALA A 457 -15.84 4.30 -8.25
CA ALA A 457 -14.55 4.77 -8.71
C ALA A 457 -14.41 6.28 -8.50
N PHE A 458 -13.29 6.70 -7.92
CA PHE A 458 -12.93 8.10 -7.75
C PHE A 458 -11.91 8.52 -8.78
N ASP A 459 -12.21 9.54 -9.58
CA ASP A 459 -11.35 9.94 -10.70
C ASP A 459 -9.94 10.37 -10.29
N TYR A 460 -9.78 10.93 -9.08
CA TYR A 460 -8.52 11.53 -8.66
C TYR A 460 -7.98 11.02 -7.32
N ALA A 461 -8.69 10.07 -6.68
CA ALA A 461 -8.26 9.56 -5.38
C ALA A 461 -6.93 8.81 -5.50
N ALA A 462 -6.15 8.91 -4.43
CA ALA A 462 -4.96 8.10 -4.19
C ALA A 462 -5.33 6.71 -3.64
N HIS A 463 -4.30 5.98 -3.19
CA HIS A 463 -4.45 4.65 -2.63
C HIS A 463 -5.29 4.60 -1.35
N GLY A 464 -6.22 3.63 -1.28
CA GLY A 464 -7.15 3.45 -0.16
C GLY A 464 -8.12 4.62 -0.01
N THR A 465 -9.14 4.67 -0.86
CA THR A 465 -10.02 5.82 -1.14
C THR A 465 -10.84 6.34 0.03
N VAL A 466 -11.00 5.58 1.12
CA VAL A 466 -11.78 6.05 2.29
C VAL A 466 -11.21 7.35 2.87
N ILE A 467 -9.89 7.53 2.88
CA ILE A 467 -9.22 8.69 3.47
C ILE A 467 -8.90 9.81 2.44
N PRO A 468 -8.26 9.57 1.28
CA PRO A 468 -7.78 10.61 0.36
C PRO A 468 -8.88 11.18 -0.54
N THR A 469 -10.13 11.28 -0.06
CA THR A 469 -11.32 11.76 -0.80
C THR A 469 -12.00 12.95 -0.10
N GLN A 470 -11.21 13.84 0.50
CA GLN A 470 -11.69 15.08 1.14
C GLN A 470 -12.39 16.00 0.13
N HIS A 471 -13.54 16.58 0.51
CA HIS A 471 -14.27 17.57 -0.28
C HIS A 471 -13.58 18.94 -0.34
N VAL A 472 -12.93 19.35 0.75
CA VAL A 472 -12.09 20.52 0.85
C VAL A 472 -10.68 20.03 1.12
N GLU A 473 -9.81 20.25 0.15
CA GLU A 473 -8.41 19.90 0.25
C GLU A 473 -7.80 20.52 1.52
N ARG A 474 -7.18 19.68 2.37
CA ARG A 474 -6.36 20.07 3.55
C ARG A 474 -7.12 20.66 4.73
N ASP A 475 -8.43 20.57 4.70
CA ASP A 475 -9.25 20.77 5.89
C ASP A 475 -9.39 19.40 6.58
N SER A 476 -8.77 19.25 7.76
CA SER A 476 -8.86 18.01 8.55
C SER A 476 -10.28 17.73 9.03
N ASP A 477 -11.13 18.76 9.08
CA ASP A 477 -12.54 18.66 9.38
C ASP A 477 -13.39 18.47 8.10
N SER A 478 -12.75 18.50 6.91
CA SER A 478 -13.44 18.25 5.66
C SER A 478 -13.99 16.84 5.64
N GLU A 479 -15.24 16.76 5.22
CA GLU A 479 -15.89 15.52 4.90
C GLU A 479 -15.09 14.73 3.84
N MET A 480 -14.85 13.46 4.12
CA MET A 480 -14.23 12.51 3.19
C MET A 480 -15.33 11.68 2.52
N CYS A 481 -15.44 11.75 1.20
CA CYS A 481 -16.51 11.08 0.46
C CYS A 481 -16.46 9.54 0.62
N GLY A 482 -15.26 8.95 0.59
CA GLY A 482 -15.08 7.52 0.79
C GLY A 482 -15.51 7.07 2.18
N MET A 483 -15.17 7.83 3.23
CA MET A 483 -15.66 7.56 4.58
C MET A 483 -17.18 7.70 4.70
N LYS A 484 -17.80 8.70 4.05
CA LYS A 484 -19.26 8.83 4.02
C LYS A 484 -19.95 7.65 3.38
N LEU A 485 -19.40 7.13 2.27
CA LEU A 485 -19.90 5.93 1.62
C LEU A 485 -19.79 4.72 2.54
N LEU A 486 -18.63 4.53 3.20
CA LEU A 486 -18.44 3.45 4.16
C LEU A 486 -19.43 3.55 5.33
N ALA A 487 -19.55 4.74 5.94
CA ALA A 487 -20.50 4.97 7.03
C ALA A 487 -21.96 4.74 6.59
N SER A 488 -22.32 5.17 5.37
CA SER A 488 -23.65 4.91 4.81
C SER A 488 -23.89 3.41 4.59
N TYR A 489 -22.92 2.70 4.02
CA TYR A 489 -23.01 1.26 3.77
C TYR A 489 -23.18 0.48 5.09
N VAL A 490 -22.38 0.83 6.12
CA VAL A 490 -22.50 0.25 7.46
C VAL A 490 -23.85 0.56 8.09
N LYS A 491 -24.30 1.83 8.04
CA LYS A 491 -25.58 2.25 8.63
C LYS A 491 -26.78 1.50 8.04
N ASN A 492 -26.67 1.09 6.77
CA ASN A 492 -27.68 0.31 6.08
C ASN A 492 -27.39 -1.20 6.08
N SER A 493 -26.55 -1.69 7.01
CA SER A 493 -26.25 -3.13 7.19
C SER A 493 -25.72 -3.83 5.94
N GLY A 494 -25.06 -3.10 5.04
CA GLY A 494 -24.54 -3.63 3.78
C GLY A 494 -25.54 -3.60 2.61
N ASP A 495 -26.70 -2.95 2.74
CA ASP A 495 -27.62 -2.80 1.61
C ASP A 495 -27.12 -1.76 0.60
N LEU A 496 -26.67 -2.23 -0.57
CA LEU A 496 -26.18 -1.38 -1.66
C LEU A 496 -27.28 -0.49 -2.26
N ALA A 497 -28.55 -0.91 -2.23
CA ALA A 497 -29.65 -0.10 -2.75
C ALA A 497 -29.91 1.14 -1.89
N LEU A 498 -29.46 1.14 -0.64
CA LEU A 498 -29.58 2.25 0.31
C LEU A 498 -28.27 3.05 0.47
N LEU A 499 -27.26 2.79 -0.37
CA LEU A 499 -25.99 3.50 -0.33
C LEU A 499 -26.19 4.99 -0.71
N ASP A 500 -25.93 5.89 0.24
CA ASP A 500 -25.95 7.33 0.01
C ASP A 500 -24.71 7.73 -0.81
N LYS A 501 -24.96 8.02 -2.08
CA LYS A 501 -23.95 8.42 -3.07
C LYS A 501 -23.88 9.92 -3.29
N THR A 502 -24.60 10.73 -2.50
CA THR A 502 -24.71 12.18 -2.72
C THR A 502 -23.39 12.93 -2.55
N SER A 503 -22.43 12.39 -1.81
CA SER A 503 -21.09 12.96 -1.70
C SER A 503 -20.30 12.87 -3.01
N LEU A 504 -20.62 11.94 -3.92
CA LEU A 504 -19.95 11.84 -5.22
C LEU A 504 -20.18 13.08 -6.08
N ASP A 505 -21.37 13.69 -6.01
CA ASP A 505 -21.71 14.91 -6.75
C ASP A 505 -20.89 16.13 -6.31
N LYS A 506 -20.26 16.05 -5.12
CA LYS A 506 -19.43 17.11 -4.53
C LYS A 506 -17.94 16.89 -4.75
N MET A 507 -17.54 15.79 -5.37
CA MET A 507 -16.12 15.51 -5.63
C MET A 507 -15.55 16.58 -6.56
N LEU A 508 -14.44 17.18 -6.12
CA LEU A 508 -13.79 18.27 -6.83
C LEU A 508 -13.08 17.79 -8.10
N ARG A 509 -12.94 18.70 -9.05
CA ARG A 509 -12.04 18.51 -10.19
C ARG A 509 -10.59 18.55 -9.72
N PHE A 510 -9.71 17.89 -10.46
CA PHE A 510 -8.28 17.90 -10.18
C PHE A 510 -7.73 19.34 -10.07
N ASN A 511 -7.13 19.65 -8.92
CA ASN A 511 -6.54 20.96 -8.64
C ASN A 511 -5.03 20.93 -8.87
N TRP A 512 -4.54 21.75 -9.79
CA TRP A 512 -3.10 21.91 -10.07
C TRP A 512 -2.40 22.91 -9.15
N THR A 513 -3.13 23.52 -8.22
CA THR A 513 -2.56 24.47 -7.26
C THR A 513 -1.74 23.72 -6.21
N ILE A 514 -0.46 24.04 -6.13
CA ILE A 514 0.43 23.46 -5.12
C ILE A 514 0.27 24.27 -3.83
N PRO A 515 0.04 23.63 -2.67
CA PRO A 515 -0.05 24.33 -1.41
C PRO A 515 1.25 25.06 -1.03
N THR A 516 1.13 26.23 -0.42
CA THR A 516 2.26 27.13 -0.12
C THR A 516 3.30 26.50 0.80
N ASP A 517 2.87 25.80 1.85
CA ASP A 517 3.73 25.04 2.75
C ASP A 517 4.47 23.90 2.03
N TYR A 518 3.89 23.29 0.99
CA TYR A 518 4.62 22.29 0.18
C TYR A 518 5.66 22.97 -0.70
N LEU A 519 5.36 24.14 -1.27
CA LEU A 519 6.34 24.92 -2.03
C LEU A 519 7.52 25.33 -1.15
N TYR A 520 7.27 25.73 0.10
CA TYR A 520 8.34 26.10 1.02
C TYR A 520 9.06 24.88 1.60
N GLY A 521 8.34 23.85 2.04
CA GLY A 521 8.92 22.66 2.67
C GLY A 521 9.65 21.72 1.70
N TYR A 522 9.21 21.63 0.44
CA TYR A 522 9.85 20.78 -0.57
C TYR A 522 10.71 21.54 -1.57
N PHE A 523 10.38 22.77 -1.95
CA PHE A 523 11.17 23.50 -2.95
C PHE A 523 11.96 24.68 -2.37
N GLY A 524 11.63 25.18 -1.17
CA GLY A 524 12.19 26.43 -0.67
C GLY A 524 11.92 27.61 -1.61
N THR A 525 10.73 27.69 -2.21
CA THR A 525 10.35 28.75 -3.16
C THR A 525 8.88 29.12 -3.00
N ASP A 526 8.47 30.29 -3.50
CA ASP A 526 7.08 30.75 -3.55
C ASP A 526 6.45 30.62 -4.96
N GLU A 527 7.25 30.34 -5.99
CA GLU A 527 6.77 30.08 -7.35
C GLU A 527 7.35 28.77 -7.92
N PRO A 528 6.50 27.76 -8.19
CA PRO A 528 6.96 26.39 -8.43
C PRO A 528 7.80 26.18 -9.69
N TYR A 529 7.60 26.94 -10.76
CA TYR A 529 8.21 26.66 -12.07
C TYR A 529 9.43 27.55 -12.36
N ASN A 530 9.32 28.84 -12.08
CA ASN A 530 10.29 29.88 -12.43
C ASN A 530 10.74 30.71 -11.22
N GLY A 531 10.22 30.43 -10.03
CA GLY A 531 10.68 31.07 -8.79
C GLY A 531 12.14 30.80 -8.47
N ALA A 532 12.74 31.74 -7.76
CA ALA A 532 14.09 31.63 -7.22
C ALA A 532 14.10 30.84 -5.90
N TYR A 533 15.26 30.30 -5.54
CA TYR A 533 15.45 29.64 -4.25
C TYR A 533 15.47 30.67 -3.11
N ILE A 534 14.74 30.40 -2.03
CA ILE A 534 14.59 31.26 -0.85
C ILE A 534 15.19 30.54 0.37
N PRO A 535 16.43 30.87 0.79
CA PRO A 535 17.15 30.14 1.83
C PRO A 535 16.50 30.07 3.21
N SER A 536 15.59 31.00 3.53
CA SER A 536 14.92 31.09 4.84
C SER A 536 13.51 30.49 4.85
N ALA A 537 13.02 29.99 3.71
CA ALA A 537 11.63 29.55 3.61
C ALA A 537 11.41 28.12 4.13
N SER A 538 12.43 27.24 4.04
CA SER A 538 12.34 25.86 4.52
C SER A 538 12.36 25.72 6.04
N THR A 539 12.78 26.75 6.78
CA THR A 539 12.82 26.77 8.26
C THR A 539 11.55 27.32 8.92
N GLN A 540 10.63 27.91 8.16
CA GLN A 540 9.40 28.50 8.71
C GLN A 540 8.24 27.51 8.88
N TYR A 541 8.32 26.31 8.28
CA TYR A 541 7.22 25.34 8.23
C TYR A 541 7.59 23.96 8.82
N SER A 542 8.72 23.84 9.54
CA SER A 542 9.14 22.58 10.17
C SER A 542 8.55 22.31 11.56
N ASP A 543 7.70 23.20 12.08
CA ASP A 543 7.24 23.21 13.48
C ASP A 543 5.69 23.17 13.64
N GLU A 544 4.93 22.69 12.65
CA GLU A 544 3.48 22.40 12.81
C GLU A 544 3.13 20.92 12.62
#